data_AF-A0A1R2BJH7-F1
#
_entry.id   AF-A0A1R2BJH7-F1
#
_cell.length_a   1.000
_cell.length_b   1.000
_cell.length_c   1.000
_cell.angle_alpha   90.00
_cell.angle_beta   90.00
_cell.angle_gamma   90.00
#
_symmetry.space_group_name_H-M   'P 1'
#
loop_
_entity.id
_entity.type
_entity.pdbx_description
1 polymer ?
#
loop_
_entity_poly.entity_id
_entity_poly.type
_entity_poly.pdbx_seq_one_letter_code
_entity_poly.pdbx_strand_id
1 'polypeptide(L)'
;MIPGELIEWHSGHCILVTKAVQNIDNTYSIDEWIFKIQKLKVCLENVIKKSDVKPSDRNTMIIMIRIMDTIIIDHSEDILNKSTKSLIALVNNFKASLSIQVYLDRLQYLMNSLLIITQSENRLNSVDVETALIEKNREIKELKRKTRSLKAQSDVLENAIFFSDVVRSRFCKRIDDIDSEVGSRRSSNSKMSTLQYDLSSTLQEEERLSILEKNNLSDDDMQKYFYSICLSLKIKYSKDKVGNRLSNQKLFKEAKELDIPLEEWYSFISNQFENPDPKFIEGLPRRNTRIKTRQTYECIIEEIV
;
A
#
# COMPACT_ATOMS: atom_id res chain seq x y z
N MET A 1 43.44 16.63 39.15
CA MET A 1 42.13 16.59 38.45
C MET A 1 42.39 16.91 36.99
N ILE A 2 41.85 16.12 36.07
CA ILE A 2 41.89 16.47 34.64
C ILE A 2 40.92 17.66 34.45
N PRO A 3 41.33 18.76 33.81
CA PRO A 3 40.46 19.88 33.54
C PRO A 3 39.21 19.43 32.78
N GLY A 4 38.02 19.85 33.22
CA GLY A 4 36.74 19.46 32.58
C GLY A 4 36.69 19.81 31.09
N GLU A 5 37.34 20.91 30.70
CA GLU A 5 37.47 21.37 29.31
C GLU A 5 38.22 20.36 28.41
N LEU A 6 39.21 19.66 28.96
CA LEU A 6 39.99 18.64 28.25
C LEU A 6 39.17 17.36 28.04
N ILE A 7 38.29 17.05 29.00
CA ILE A 7 37.37 15.92 28.92
C ILE A 7 36.26 16.23 27.90
N GLU A 8 35.70 17.44 27.89
CA GLU A 8 34.71 17.87 26.90
C GLU A 8 35.29 17.93 25.48
N TRP A 9 36.51 18.44 25.32
CA TRP A 9 37.17 18.51 24.01
C TRP A 9 37.43 17.12 23.42
N HIS A 10 37.96 16.20 24.24
CA HIS A 10 38.23 14.82 23.82
C HIS A 10 36.92 14.02 23.60
N SER A 11 35.94 14.16 24.49
CA SER A 11 34.62 13.56 24.34
C SER A 11 33.92 14.04 23.06
N GLY A 12 34.04 15.33 22.75
CA GLY A 12 33.53 15.92 21.51
C GLY A 12 34.23 15.43 20.24
N HIS A 13 35.49 14.99 20.32
CA HIS A 13 36.21 14.40 19.19
C HIS A 13 36.00 12.88 19.04
N CYS A 14 35.76 12.18 20.14
CA CYS A 14 35.66 10.71 20.15
C CYS A 14 34.23 10.17 20.04
N ILE A 15 33.22 10.95 20.43
CA ILE A 15 31.82 10.49 20.48
C ILE A 15 30.95 11.12 19.38
N LEU A 16 31.25 12.36 18.98
CA LEU A 16 30.50 13.02 17.90
C LEU A 16 31.05 12.61 16.54
N VAL A 17 30.16 12.03 15.72
CA VAL A 17 30.35 11.90 14.27
C VAL A 17 30.83 13.26 13.75
N THR A 18 32.05 13.31 13.21
CA THR A 18 32.70 14.55 12.75
C THR A 18 31.73 15.37 11.90
N LYS A 19 31.74 16.72 12.04
CA LYS A 19 30.88 17.62 11.26
C LYS A 19 30.96 17.37 9.74
N ALA A 20 32.09 16.87 9.24
CA ALA A 20 32.24 16.42 7.86
C ALA A 20 31.28 15.27 7.49
N VAL A 21 31.10 14.29 8.37
CA VAL A 21 30.17 13.16 8.20
C VAL A 21 28.72 13.58 8.44
N GLN A 22 28.44 14.47 9.40
CA GLN A 22 27.09 15.06 9.55
C GLN A 22 26.68 15.93 8.34
N ASN A 23 27.64 16.55 7.65
CA ASN A 23 27.39 17.31 6.43
C ASN A 23 27.16 16.39 5.21
N ILE A 24 27.79 15.20 5.18
CA ILE A 24 27.51 14.17 4.17
C ILE A 24 26.08 13.64 4.32
N ASP A 25 25.61 13.42 5.54
CA ASP A 25 24.22 12.97 5.79
C ASP A 25 23.14 14.02 5.43
N ASN A 26 23.53 15.30 5.26
CA ASN A 26 22.62 16.41 4.95
C ASN A 26 22.80 17.01 3.54
N THR A 27 23.72 16.47 2.74
CA THR A 27 23.91 16.87 1.33
C THR A 27 23.47 15.75 0.42
N TYR A 28 22.46 16.00 -0.42
CA TYR A 28 22.00 15.11 -1.49
C TYR A 28 23.07 15.01 -2.60
N SER A 29 24.23 14.45 -2.27
CA SER A 29 25.40 14.34 -3.15
C SER A 29 25.53 12.91 -3.68
N ILE A 30 26.09 12.77 -4.89
CA ILE A 30 26.38 11.46 -5.51
C ILE A 30 27.16 10.55 -4.54
N ASP A 31 28.15 11.10 -3.84
CA ASP A 31 29.02 10.35 -2.91
C ASP A 31 28.24 9.68 -1.76
N GLU A 32 27.19 10.33 -1.24
CA GLU A 32 26.36 9.75 -0.18
C GLU A 32 25.62 8.49 -0.67
N TRP A 33 25.13 8.51 -1.91
CA TRP A 33 24.44 7.37 -2.52
C TRP A 33 25.39 6.25 -2.88
N ILE A 34 26.59 6.57 -3.36
CA ILE A 34 27.66 5.58 -3.57
C ILE A 34 28.05 4.92 -2.24
N PHE A 35 28.19 5.68 -1.16
CA PHE A 35 28.46 5.14 0.16
C PHE A 35 27.34 4.20 0.66
N LYS A 36 26.08 4.57 0.44
CA LYS A 36 24.93 3.70 0.77
C LYS A 36 24.94 2.39 -0.03
N ILE A 37 25.32 2.45 -1.31
CA ILE A 37 25.48 1.26 -2.17
C ILE A 37 26.64 0.38 -1.68
N GLN A 38 27.79 0.97 -1.34
CA GLN A 38 28.94 0.26 -0.77
C GLN A 38 28.58 -0.44 0.55
N LYS A 39 27.84 0.23 1.44
CA LYS A 39 27.37 -0.37 2.69
C LYS A 39 26.46 -1.58 2.43
N LEU A 40 25.56 -1.48 1.45
CA LEU A 40 24.69 -2.57 1.05
C LEU A 40 25.50 -3.75 0.46
N LYS A 41 26.52 -3.47 -0.35
CA LYS A 41 27.44 -4.48 -0.89
C LYS A 41 28.10 -5.28 0.23
N VAL A 42 28.71 -4.61 1.21
CA VAL A 42 29.38 -5.27 2.35
C VAL A 42 28.40 -6.15 3.15
N CYS A 43 27.16 -5.69 3.33
CA CYS A 43 26.13 -6.50 3.96
C CYS A 43 25.84 -7.79 3.17
N LEU A 44 25.69 -7.71 1.85
CA LEU A 44 25.44 -8.89 1.01
C LEU A 44 26.63 -9.86 0.99
N GLU A 45 27.85 -9.36 0.92
CA GLU A 45 29.06 -10.19 1.01
C GLU A 45 29.12 -10.98 2.32
N ASN A 46 28.71 -10.36 3.43
CA ASN A 46 28.63 -11.03 4.73
C ASN A 46 27.49 -12.05 4.80
N VAL A 47 26.38 -11.81 4.11
CA VAL A 47 25.25 -12.76 4.03
C VAL A 47 25.63 -13.98 3.18
N ILE A 48 26.33 -13.80 2.05
CA ILE A 48 26.76 -14.89 1.17
C ILE A 48 27.69 -15.88 1.88
N LYS A 49 28.50 -15.40 2.83
CA LYS A 49 29.42 -16.25 3.62
C LYS A 49 28.72 -17.19 4.60
N LYS A 50 27.42 -17.00 4.86
CA LYS A 50 26.64 -17.88 5.76
C LYS A 50 26.24 -19.16 5.04
N SER A 51 26.35 -20.30 5.73
CA SER A 51 26.07 -21.64 5.19
C SER A 51 24.62 -21.87 4.77
N ASP A 52 23.69 -21.06 5.29
CA ASP A 52 22.25 -21.35 5.23
C ASP A 52 21.55 -20.71 4.00
N VAL A 53 22.33 -20.15 3.08
CA VAL A 53 21.81 -19.47 1.90
C VAL A 53 21.58 -20.47 0.76
N LYS A 54 20.37 -20.45 0.18
CA LYS A 54 20.04 -21.28 -0.99
C LYS A 54 20.91 -20.90 -2.20
N PRO A 55 21.30 -21.86 -3.05
CA PRO A 55 22.11 -21.57 -4.25
C PRO A 55 21.49 -20.53 -5.19
N SER A 56 20.16 -20.54 -5.37
CA SER A 56 19.44 -19.54 -6.17
C SER A 56 19.60 -18.13 -5.63
N ASP A 57 19.45 -17.99 -4.31
CA ASP A 57 19.58 -16.71 -3.59
C ASP A 57 21.03 -16.21 -3.63
N ARG A 58 21.99 -17.12 -3.53
CA ARG A 58 23.42 -16.83 -3.66
C ARG A 58 23.75 -16.27 -5.05
N ASN A 59 23.21 -16.86 -6.11
CA ASN A 59 23.40 -16.36 -7.47
C ASN A 59 22.79 -14.96 -7.66
N THR A 60 21.58 -14.72 -7.15
CA THR A 60 20.97 -13.39 -7.18
C THR A 60 21.83 -12.36 -6.44
N MET A 61 22.33 -12.67 -5.24
CA MET A 61 23.20 -11.76 -4.50
C MET A 61 24.53 -11.50 -5.21
N ILE A 62 25.14 -12.50 -5.86
CA ILE A 62 26.35 -12.32 -6.66
C ILE A 62 26.10 -11.35 -7.83
N ILE A 63 24.98 -11.51 -8.54
CA ILE A 63 24.62 -10.61 -9.64
C ILE A 63 24.41 -9.18 -9.10
N MET A 64 23.72 -9.04 -7.97
CA MET A 64 23.55 -7.73 -7.33
C MET A 64 24.88 -7.08 -6.95
N ILE A 65 25.83 -7.84 -6.38
CA ILE A 65 27.16 -7.32 -6.04
C ILE A 65 27.91 -6.85 -7.29
N ARG A 66 27.86 -7.61 -8.39
CA ARG A 66 28.47 -7.19 -9.67
C ARG A 66 27.89 -5.89 -10.21
N ILE A 67 26.57 -5.71 -10.09
CA ILE A 67 25.90 -4.45 -10.45
C ILE A 67 26.40 -3.31 -9.56
N MET A 68 26.48 -3.53 -8.24
CA MET A 68 27.00 -2.53 -7.31
C MET A 68 28.46 -2.16 -7.61
N ASP A 69 29.32 -3.13 -7.92
CA ASP A 69 30.73 -2.90 -8.28
C ASP A 69 30.86 -2.02 -9.52
N THR A 70 30.04 -2.30 -10.54
CA THR A 70 30.03 -1.51 -11.78
C THR A 70 29.67 -0.05 -11.49
N ILE A 71 28.65 0.18 -10.64
CA ILE A 71 28.17 1.52 -10.29
C ILE A 71 29.17 2.27 -9.39
N ILE A 72 29.85 1.56 -8.48
CA ILE A 72 30.86 2.16 -7.60
C ILE A 72 32.07 2.64 -8.42
N ILE A 73 32.44 1.91 -9.48
CA ILE A 73 33.56 2.27 -10.36
C ILE A 73 33.17 3.42 -11.29
N ASP A 74 31.99 3.35 -11.90
CA ASP A 74 31.51 4.34 -12.85
C ASP A 74 29.99 4.56 -12.67
N HIS A 75 29.65 5.77 -12.23
CA HIS A 75 28.30 6.23 -11.97
C HIS A 75 27.78 7.17 -13.06
N SER A 76 28.33 7.10 -14.26
CA SER A 76 27.78 7.80 -15.43
C SER A 76 26.33 7.40 -15.71
N GLU A 77 25.57 8.31 -16.28
CA GLU A 77 24.15 8.11 -16.58
C GLU A 77 23.90 6.88 -17.46
N ASP A 78 24.78 6.63 -18.43
CA ASP A 78 24.68 5.47 -19.33
C ASP A 78 24.82 4.14 -18.59
N ILE A 79 25.77 4.06 -17.65
CA ILE A 79 25.99 2.86 -16.85
C ILE A 79 24.88 2.67 -15.84
N LEU A 80 24.40 3.74 -15.20
CA LEU A 80 23.24 3.68 -14.30
C LEU A 80 21.99 3.18 -15.03
N ASN A 81 21.72 3.69 -16.22
CA ASN A 81 20.58 3.26 -17.04
C ASN A 81 20.68 1.78 -17.46
N LYS A 82 21.86 1.33 -17.91
CA LYS A 82 22.10 -0.08 -18.25
C LYS A 82 21.94 -0.98 -17.03
N SER A 83 22.55 -0.60 -15.91
CA SER A 83 22.51 -1.34 -14.65
C SER A 83 21.07 -1.43 -14.10
N THR A 84 20.28 -0.37 -14.22
CA THR A 84 18.87 -0.34 -13.79
C THR A 84 18.02 -1.28 -14.63
N LYS A 85 18.22 -1.30 -15.96
CA LYS A 85 17.57 -2.27 -16.85
C LYS A 85 17.94 -3.71 -16.49
N SER A 86 19.22 -3.97 -16.21
CA SER A 86 19.68 -5.29 -15.77
C SER A 86 19.07 -5.70 -14.43
N LEU A 87 18.93 -4.77 -13.48
CA LEU A 87 18.28 -5.02 -12.20
C LEU A 87 16.78 -5.33 -12.36
N ILE A 88 16.07 -4.59 -13.21
CA ILE A 88 14.65 -4.86 -13.51
C ILE A 88 14.49 -6.23 -14.16
N ALA A 89 15.38 -6.60 -15.08
CA ALA A 89 15.38 -7.93 -15.67
C ALA A 89 15.64 -9.02 -14.62
N LEU A 90 16.51 -8.77 -13.63
CA LEU A 90 16.75 -9.68 -12.51
C LEU A 90 15.48 -9.87 -11.66
N VAL A 91 14.80 -8.77 -11.30
CA VAL A 91 13.55 -8.78 -10.53
C VAL A 91 12.45 -9.58 -11.25
N ASN A 92 12.32 -9.41 -12.57
CA ASN A 92 11.27 -10.06 -13.35
C ASN A 92 11.52 -11.56 -13.58
N ASN A 93 12.78 -11.98 -13.72
CA ASN A 93 13.13 -13.35 -14.10
C ASN A 93 13.45 -14.25 -12.90
N PHE A 94 13.92 -13.70 -11.79
CA PHE A 94 14.36 -14.49 -10.63
C PHE A 94 13.41 -14.33 -9.44
N LYS A 95 12.75 -15.43 -9.07
CA LYS A 95 12.00 -15.54 -7.82
C LYS A 95 12.97 -15.81 -6.67
N ALA A 96 13.63 -14.77 -6.18
CA ALA A 96 14.45 -14.84 -4.98
C ALA A 96 13.56 -15.08 -3.74
N SER A 97 14.16 -15.57 -2.65
CA SER A 97 13.46 -15.61 -1.36
C SER A 97 13.12 -14.20 -0.87
N LEU A 98 12.07 -14.10 -0.04
CA LEU A 98 11.60 -12.83 0.51
C LEU A 98 12.72 -12.03 1.20
N SER A 99 13.65 -12.72 1.87
CA SER A 99 14.79 -12.09 2.53
C SER A 99 15.75 -11.42 1.54
N ILE A 100 15.96 -12.02 0.36
CA ILE A 100 16.79 -11.42 -0.69
C ILE A 100 16.06 -10.33 -1.44
N GLN A 101 14.74 -10.48 -1.62
CA GLN A 101 13.91 -9.48 -2.28
C GLN A 101 13.95 -8.13 -1.57
N VAL A 102 14.03 -8.10 -0.24
CA VAL A 102 14.22 -6.85 0.53
C VAL A 102 15.51 -6.12 0.14
N TYR A 103 16.62 -6.86 -0.04
CA TYR A 103 17.88 -6.26 -0.46
C TYR A 103 17.82 -5.80 -1.93
N LEU A 104 17.09 -6.51 -2.77
CA LEU A 104 16.88 -6.20 -4.18
C LEU A 104 16.08 -4.90 -4.33
N ASP A 105 14.95 -4.80 -3.63
CA ASP A 105 14.13 -3.59 -3.59
C ASP A 105 14.92 -2.40 -3.04
N ARG A 106 15.75 -2.65 -2.01
CA ARG A 106 16.64 -1.62 -1.45
C ARG A 106 17.67 -1.14 -2.46
N LEU A 107 18.32 -2.04 -3.20
CA LEU A 107 19.26 -1.66 -4.26
C LEU A 107 18.56 -0.86 -5.36
N GLN A 108 17.37 -1.30 -5.79
CA GLN A 108 16.60 -0.61 -6.83
C GLN A 108 16.25 0.82 -6.42
N TYR A 109 15.83 1.01 -5.17
CA TYR A 109 15.61 2.34 -4.62
C TYR A 109 16.88 3.21 -4.67
N LEU A 110 18.01 2.68 -4.17
CA LEU A 110 19.29 3.43 -4.16
C LEU A 110 19.74 3.81 -5.57
N MET A 111 19.62 2.90 -6.54
CA MET A 111 20.00 3.14 -7.93
C MET A 111 19.10 4.18 -8.61
N ASN A 112 17.79 4.12 -8.40
CA ASN A 112 16.87 5.11 -8.94
C ASN A 112 17.14 6.51 -8.36
N SER A 113 17.41 6.60 -7.06
CA SER A 113 17.78 7.87 -6.42
C SER A 113 19.10 8.42 -6.96
N LEU A 114 20.11 7.56 -7.12
CA LEU A 114 21.40 7.95 -7.70
C LEU A 114 21.25 8.43 -9.15
N LEU A 115 20.43 7.76 -9.96
CA LEU A 115 20.13 8.17 -11.34
C LEU A 115 19.48 9.55 -11.39
N ILE A 116 18.48 9.81 -10.54
CA ILE A 116 17.81 11.12 -10.48
C ILE A 116 18.80 12.22 -10.14
N ILE A 117 19.68 11.99 -9.16
CA ILE A 117 20.67 12.97 -8.72
C ILE A 117 21.71 13.21 -9.81
N THR A 118 22.25 12.15 -10.41
CA THR A 118 23.22 12.25 -11.51
C THR A 118 22.63 13.01 -12.71
N GLN A 119 21.37 12.74 -13.06
CA GLN A 119 20.66 13.50 -14.10
C GLN A 119 20.44 14.97 -13.71
N SER A 120 20.15 15.24 -12.44
CA SER A 120 19.97 16.61 -11.96
C SER A 120 21.28 17.40 -11.97
N GLU A 121 22.40 16.80 -11.55
CA GLU A 121 23.72 17.40 -11.60
C GLU A 121 24.20 17.59 -13.04
N ASN A 122 24.02 16.58 -13.92
CA ASN A 122 24.35 16.71 -15.34
C ASN A 122 23.54 17.81 -16.03
N ARG A 123 22.25 17.97 -15.71
CA ARG A 123 21.42 19.06 -16.25
C ARG A 123 21.85 20.43 -15.73
N LEU A 124 22.26 20.53 -14.47
CA LEU A 124 22.79 21.76 -13.89
C LEU A 124 24.17 22.12 -14.48
N ASN A 125 24.96 21.12 -14.86
CA ASN A 125 26.27 21.30 -15.48
C ASN A 125 26.18 21.55 -17.01
N SER A 126 25.16 21.04 -17.69
CA SER A 126 24.99 21.16 -19.15
C SER A 126 24.14 22.36 -19.59
N VAL A 127 23.32 22.92 -18.69
CA VAL A 127 22.41 24.02 -18.98
C VAL A 127 22.79 25.18 -18.10
N ASP A 128 23.22 26.28 -18.72
CA ASP A 128 23.41 27.57 -18.05
C ASP A 128 22.17 27.82 -17.17
N VAL A 129 22.37 28.07 -15.88
CA VAL A 129 21.29 28.07 -14.86
C VAL A 129 20.11 28.94 -15.29
N GLU A 130 20.40 29.99 -16.06
CA GLU A 130 19.44 30.89 -16.69
C GLU A 130 18.49 30.19 -17.69
N THR A 131 18.99 29.33 -18.56
CA THR A 131 18.17 28.55 -19.52
C THR A 131 17.23 27.55 -18.83
N ALA A 132 17.68 26.88 -17.77
CA ALA A 132 16.83 25.97 -16.99
C ALA A 132 15.72 26.73 -16.25
N LEU A 133 16.03 27.94 -15.75
CA LEU A 133 15.06 28.85 -15.12
C LEU A 133 14.02 29.34 -16.15
N ILE A 134 14.44 29.64 -17.37
CA ILE A 134 13.55 30.05 -18.47
C ILE A 134 12.61 28.89 -18.86
N GLU A 135 13.11 27.67 -18.96
CA GLU A 135 12.31 26.50 -19.32
C GLU A 135 11.29 26.14 -18.22
N LYS A 136 11.70 26.17 -16.95
CA LYS A 136 10.78 25.96 -15.82
C LYS A 136 9.74 27.06 -15.72
N ASN A 137 10.12 28.32 -15.96
CA ASN A 137 9.15 29.42 -16.03
C ASN A 137 8.16 29.26 -17.20
N ARG A 138 8.58 28.68 -18.31
CA ARG A 138 7.71 28.35 -19.44
C ARG A 138 6.72 27.23 -19.08
N GLU A 139 7.20 26.17 -18.43
CA GLU A 139 6.38 25.06 -17.94
C GLU A 139 5.33 25.53 -16.92
N ILE A 140 5.73 26.39 -15.97
CA ILE A 140 4.82 27.02 -15.00
C ILE A 140 3.77 27.88 -15.69
N LYS A 141 4.15 28.67 -16.71
CA LYS A 141 3.20 29.49 -17.49
C LYS A 141 2.21 28.63 -18.27
N GLU A 142 2.63 27.47 -18.76
CA GLU A 142 1.76 26.53 -19.48
C GLU A 142 0.78 25.83 -18.54
N LEU A 143 1.26 25.35 -17.39
CA LEU A 143 0.41 24.78 -16.35
C LEU A 143 -0.62 25.79 -15.84
N LYS A 144 -0.21 27.05 -15.59
CA LYS A 144 -1.14 28.13 -15.22
C LYS A 144 -2.21 28.37 -16.29
N ARG A 145 -1.87 28.26 -17.58
CA ARG A 145 -2.85 28.36 -18.68
C ARG A 145 -3.83 27.18 -18.66
N LYS A 146 -3.35 25.95 -18.47
CA LYS A 146 -4.20 24.75 -18.35
C LYS A 146 -5.13 24.85 -17.15
N THR A 147 -4.64 25.26 -15.98
CA THR A 147 -5.46 25.46 -14.78
C THR A 147 -6.53 26.54 -14.99
N ARG A 148 -6.20 27.66 -15.64
CA ARG A 148 -7.21 28.69 -15.97
C ARG A 148 -8.27 28.20 -16.95
N SER A 149 -7.87 27.42 -17.96
CA SER A 149 -8.82 26.81 -18.91
C SER A 149 -9.77 25.83 -18.22
N LEU A 150 -9.25 24.98 -17.34
CA LEU A 150 -10.06 24.03 -16.58
C LEU A 150 -10.97 24.74 -15.57
N LYS A 151 -10.49 25.82 -14.95
CA LYS A 151 -11.31 26.65 -14.07
C LYS A 151 -12.46 27.31 -14.83
N ALA A 152 -12.19 27.89 -16.00
CA ALA A 152 -13.24 28.47 -16.85
C ALA A 152 -14.27 27.42 -17.31
N GLN A 153 -13.86 26.18 -17.59
CA GLN A 153 -14.77 25.09 -17.91
C GLN A 153 -15.62 24.66 -16.69
N SER A 154 -15.01 24.63 -15.50
CA SER A 154 -15.71 24.36 -14.24
C SER A 154 -16.76 25.43 -13.95
N ASP A 155 -16.42 26.71 -14.10
CA ASP A 155 -17.31 27.84 -13.84
C ASP A 155 -18.51 27.83 -14.81
N VAL A 156 -18.32 27.41 -16.07
CA VAL A 156 -19.42 27.25 -17.04
C VAL A 156 -20.34 26.08 -16.66
N LEU A 157 -19.78 24.98 -16.18
CA LEU A 157 -20.56 23.80 -15.77
C LEU A 157 -21.37 24.07 -14.49
N GLU A 158 -20.78 24.78 -13.52
CA GLU A 158 -21.44 25.18 -12.28
C GLU A 158 -22.63 26.11 -12.55
N ASN A 159 -22.45 27.09 -13.45
CA ASN A 159 -23.54 27.96 -13.89
C ASN A 159 -24.66 27.16 -14.61
N ALA A 160 -24.32 26.18 -15.46
CA ALA A 160 -25.32 25.35 -16.15
C ALA A 160 -26.16 24.49 -15.19
N ILE A 161 -25.53 23.95 -14.13
CA ILE A 161 -26.23 23.20 -13.08
C ILE A 161 -27.19 24.12 -12.32
N PHE A 162 -26.74 25.31 -11.94
CA PHE A 162 -27.55 26.29 -11.22
C PHE A 162 -28.81 26.71 -12.01
N PHE A 163 -28.70 26.90 -13.32
CA PHE A 163 -29.87 27.19 -14.17
C PHE A 163 -30.83 26.00 -14.34
N SER A 164 -30.31 24.76 -14.28
CA SER A 164 -31.15 23.56 -14.40
C SER A 164 -32.01 23.28 -13.16
N ASP A 165 -31.53 23.66 -11.96
CA ASP A 165 -32.29 23.53 -10.71
C ASP A 165 -33.42 24.56 -10.60
N VAL A 166 -33.24 25.78 -11.13
CA VAL A 166 -34.26 26.84 -11.09
C VAL A 166 -35.49 26.50 -11.94
N VAL A 167 -35.32 25.76 -13.05
CA VAL A 167 -36.43 25.40 -13.96
C VAL A 167 -37.29 24.23 -13.43
N ARG A 168 -36.79 23.44 -12.48
CA ARG A 168 -37.51 22.26 -11.95
C ARG A 168 -38.49 22.55 -10.82
N SER A 169 -38.58 23.79 -10.34
CA SER A 169 -39.42 24.16 -9.20
C SER A 169 -40.72 24.85 -9.60
N ARG A 170 -41.70 24.07 -10.10
CA ARG A 170 -43.12 24.46 -10.01
C ARG A 170 -44.02 23.42 -9.34
N PHE A 171 -43.54 22.21 -9.02
CA PHE A 171 -44.39 21.14 -8.47
C PHE A 171 -43.87 20.39 -7.23
N CYS A 172 -42.74 20.76 -6.63
CA CYS A 172 -42.30 20.14 -5.37
C CYS A 172 -42.01 21.21 -4.31
N LYS A 173 -43.02 21.52 -3.49
CA LYS A 173 -42.82 22.20 -2.20
C LYS A 173 -43.27 21.28 -1.07
N ARG A 174 -42.31 20.59 -0.44
CA ARG A 174 -42.08 20.54 1.02
C ARG A 174 -41.09 19.42 1.33
N ILE A 175 -39.81 19.76 1.32
CA ILE A 175 -38.87 19.29 2.35
C ILE A 175 -37.95 20.49 2.57
N ASP A 176 -38.22 21.24 3.64
CA ASP A 176 -37.21 22.14 4.20
C ASP A 176 -36.58 21.39 5.38
N ASP A 177 -35.29 21.16 5.22
CA ASP A 177 -34.21 21.25 6.20
C ASP A 177 -34.23 20.34 7.44
N ILE A 178 -33.41 19.28 7.37
CA ILE A 178 -32.43 19.00 8.44
C ILE A 178 -31.09 18.61 7.78
N ASP A 179 -30.10 19.49 7.95
CA ASP A 179 -28.68 19.25 7.64
C ASP A 179 -28.15 18.00 8.34
N SER A 180 -27.42 17.15 7.61
CA SER A 180 -25.96 16.99 7.77
C SER A 180 -25.48 15.63 7.24
N GLU A 181 -24.54 15.72 6.30
CA GLU A 181 -23.44 14.79 6.02
C GLU A 181 -23.72 13.29 5.84
N VAL A 182 -24.03 12.94 4.58
CA VAL A 182 -23.48 11.74 3.91
C VAL A 182 -22.94 12.26 2.58
N GLY A 183 -21.66 12.24 2.23
CA GLY A 183 -20.56 11.39 2.61
C GLY A 183 -19.89 10.91 1.32
N SER A 184 -18.55 10.73 1.35
CA SER A 184 -17.68 10.09 0.33
C SER A 184 -16.94 11.09 -0.57
N ARG A 185 -15.60 11.18 -0.58
CA ARG A 185 -14.62 10.09 -0.45
C ARG A 185 -13.18 10.64 -0.33
N ARG A 186 -12.38 9.96 0.52
CA ARG A 186 -10.90 9.94 0.67
C ARG A 186 -10.23 11.02 1.53
N SER A 187 -9.79 10.59 2.71
CA SER A 187 -8.58 11.07 3.40
C SER A 187 -8.22 9.98 4.45
N SER A 188 -7.19 9.16 4.27
CA SER A 188 -5.79 9.44 4.58
C SER A 188 -5.59 10.06 5.98
N ASN A 189 -5.57 9.18 6.99
CA ASN A 189 -4.94 9.31 8.32
C ASN A 189 -5.20 10.57 9.16
N SER A 190 -5.93 10.41 10.27
CA SER A 190 -5.49 10.95 11.57
C SER A 190 -6.24 10.34 12.76
N LYS A 191 -5.46 9.67 13.62
CA LYS A 191 -5.47 9.67 15.10
C LYS A 191 -6.83 9.58 15.83
N MET A 192 -7.04 8.38 16.39
CA MET A 192 -7.60 8.05 17.72
C MET A 192 -8.28 9.20 18.50
N SER A 193 -9.58 9.06 18.76
CA SER A 193 -10.18 9.43 20.05
C SER A 193 -11.32 8.48 20.40
N THR A 194 -11.16 7.86 21.57
CA THR A 194 -12.13 7.13 22.38
C THR A 194 -13.49 7.83 22.51
N LEU A 195 -14.58 7.13 22.16
CA LEU A 195 -15.91 7.22 22.78
C LEU A 195 -16.60 5.86 22.54
N GLN A 196 -16.58 4.97 23.53
CA GLN A 196 -17.77 4.62 24.32
C GLN A 196 -19.02 4.31 23.49
N TYR A 197 -19.19 3.01 23.22
CA TYR A 197 -20.38 2.22 23.48
C TYR A 197 -21.69 3.01 23.64
N ASP A 198 -22.56 2.93 22.63
CA ASP A 198 -24.00 2.81 22.88
C ASP A 198 -24.55 1.75 21.91
N LEU A 199 -24.65 0.53 22.43
CA LEU A 199 -25.15 -0.67 21.75
C LEU A 199 -26.70 -0.68 21.64
N SER A 200 -27.34 0.46 21.89
CA SER A 200 -28.79 0.62 22.01
C SER A 200 -29.51 0.86 20.67
N SER A 201 -28.80 1.21 19.60
CA SER A 201 -29.43 1.51 18.30
C SER A 201 -29.87 0.28 17.51
N THR A 202 -29.36 -0.92 17.84
CA THR A 202 -29.69 -2.15 17.12
C THR A 202 -31.10 -2.66 17.37
N LEU A 203 -31.74 -2.27 18.48
CA LEU A 203 -33.16 -2.59 18.74
C LEU A 203 -34.13 -1.66 18.00
N GLN A 204 -33.70 -0.47 17.59
CA GLN A 204 -34.54 0.47 16.83
C GLN A 204 -34.65 0.13 15.33
N GLU A 205 -33.74 -0.69 14.78
CA GLU A 205 -33.82 -1.15 13.39
C GLU A 205 -34.79 -2.32 13.19
N GLU A 206 -35.02 -3.15 14.22
CA GLU A 206 -36.08 -4.19 14.19
C GLU A 206 -37.48 -3.57 14.07
N GLU A 207 -37.70 -2.41 14.69
CA GLU A 207 -38.98 -1.73 14.69
C GLU A 207 -39.30 -1.06 13.34
N ARG A 208 -38.29 -0.66 12.57
CA ARG A 208 -38.47 -0.04 11.24
C ARG A 208 -38.81 -1.04 10.14
N LEU A 209 -38.46 -2.31 10.29
CA LEU A 209 -38.78 -3.36 9.31
C LEU A 209 -40.12 -4.06 9.58
N SER A 210 -40.72 -3.88 10.76
CA SER A 210 -42.10 -4.29 11.00
C SER A 210 -43.12 -3.53 10.13
N ILE A 211 -42.71 -2.41 9.52
CA ILE A 211 -43.54 -1.52 8.69
C ILE A 211 -43.20 -1.64 7.19
N LEU A 212 -42.09 -2.30 6.82
CA LEU A 212 -41.68 -2.46 5.42
C LEU A 212 -42.41 -3.67 4.80
N GLU A 213 -43.55 -3.38 4.16
CA GLU A 213 -44.36 -4.22 3.27
C GLU A 213 -43.82 -5.65 3.01
N LYS A 214 -44.30 -6.62 3.82
CA LYS A 214 -44.04 -8.06 3.74
C LYS A 214 -44.35 -8.75 2.39
N ASN A 215 -44.86 -8.03 1.39
CA ASN A 215 -45.51 -8.65 0.22
C ASN A 215 -44.76 -8.52 -1.11
N ASN A 216 -43.65 -7.79 -1.21
CA ASN A 216 -42.93 -7.60 -2.48
C ASN A 216 -41.39 -7.54 -2.35
N LEU A 217 -40.79 -8.32 -1.45
CA LEU A 217 -39.32 -8.41 -1.37
C LEU A 217 -38.79 -9.37 -2.44
N SER A 218 -37.87 -8.87 -3.27
CA SER A 218 -37.08 -9.71 -4.19
C SER A 218 -36.23 -10.70 -3.38
N ASP A 219 -36.03 -11.91 -3.89
CA ASP A 219 -35.11 -12.91 -3.31
C ASP A 219 -33.71 -12.33 -3.05
N ASP A 220 -33.27 -11.38 -3.88
CA ASP A 220 -31.99 -10.66 -3.75
C ASP A 220 -31.98 -9.70 -2.55
N ASP A 221 -33.10 -9.06 -2.24
CA ASP A 221 -33.20 -8.12 -1.12
C ASP A 221 -33.30 -8.86 0.21
N MET A 222 -34.00 -10.00 0.23
CA MET A 222 -34.01 -10.94 1.35
C MET A 222 -32.59 -11.48 1.63
N GLN A 223 -31.84 -11.82 0.59
CA GLN A 223 -30.46 -12.29 0.73
C GLN A 223 -29.54 -11.20 1.30
N LYS A 224 -29.65 -9.95 0.82
CA LYS A 224 -28.88 -8.82 1.34
C LYS A 224 -29.18 -8.56 2.81
N TYR A 225 -30.45 -8.61 3.20
CA TYR A 225 -30.87 -8.45 4.59
C TYR A 225 -30.31 -9.57 5.48
N PHE A 226 -30.37 -10.83 5.05
CA PHE A 226 -29.77 -11.93 5.79
C PHE A 226 -28.26 -11.74 5.98
N TYR A 227 -27.57 -11.25 4.95
CA TYR A 227 -26.12 -11.00 5.01
C TYR A 227 -25.75 -9.79 5.86
N SER A 228 -26.60 -8.76 5.94
CA SER A 228 -26.36 -7.64 6.85
C SER A 228 -26.46 -8.08 8.32
N ILE A 229 -27.44 -8.92 8.67
CA ILE A 229 -27.54 -9.52 10.01
C ILE A 229 -26.32 -10.41 10.32
N CYS A 230 -25.91 -11.26 9.37
CA CYS A 230 -24.71 -12.07 9.53
C CYS A 230 -23.45 -11.20 9.74
N LEU A 231 -23.35 -10.07 9.04
CA LEU A 231 -22.21 -9.16 9.17
C LEU A 231 -22.18 -8.47 10.54
N SER A 232 -23.33 -7.98 11.02
CA SER A 232 -23.41 -7.34 12.35
C SER A 232 -23.03 -8.32 13.46
N LEU A 233 -23.49 -9.57 13.38
CA LEU A 233 -23.12 -10.62 14.32
C LEU A 233 -21.65 -11.04 14.19
N LYS A 234 -21.07 -11.12 12.99
CA LYS A 234 -19.63 -11.37 12.81
C LYS A 234 -18.76 -10.28 13.43
N ILE A 235 -19.18 -9.02 13.36
CA ILE A 235 -18.47 -7.91 14.00
C ILE A 235 -18.55 -8.05 15.52
N LYS A 236 -19.75 -8.34 16.06
CA LYS A 236 -19.99 -8.58 17.49
C LYS A 236 -19.14 -9.74 18.04
N TYR A 237 -19.06 -10.85 17.30
CA TYR A 237 -18.32 -12.06 17.68
C TYR A 237 -16.91 -12.15 17.08
N SER A 238 -16.33 -11.03 16.63
CA SER A 238 -15.05 -10.99 15.91
C SER A 238 -13.86 -11.59 16.68
N LYS A 239 -13.94 -11.68 18.01
CA LYS A 239 -12.93 -12.31 18.88
C LYS A 239 -13.00 -13.83 18.87
N ASP A 240 -14.11 -14.43 18.46
CA ASP A 240 -14.29 -15.88 18.39
C ASP A 240 -13.80 -16.43 17.03
N LYS A 241 -12.85 -17.37 17.08
CA LYS A 241 -12.24 -17.98 15.89
C LYS A 241 -13.23 -18.89 15.14
N VAL A 242 -14.24 -19.42 15.83
CA VAL A 242 -15.20 -20.37 15.23
C VAL A 242 -16.34 -19.61 14.54
N GLY A 243 -16.91 -18.60 15.20
CA GLY A 243 -17.97 -17.74 14.62
C GLY A 243 -17.53 -17.03 13.33
N ASN A 244 -16.26 -16.62 13.26
CA ASN A 244 -15.70 -16.01 12.05
C ASN A 244 -15.64 -16.95 10.83
N ARG A 245 -15.73 -18.27 11.04
CA ARG A 245 -15.67 -19.29 9.98
C ARG A 245 -17.04 -19.76 9.51
N LEU A 246 -18.13 -19.21 10.03
CA LEU A 246 -19.47 -19.55 9.58
C LEU A 246 -19.70 -19.06 8.14
N SER A 247 -20.18 -19.96 7.29
CA SER A 247 -20.54 -19.63 5.91
C SER A 247 -21.92 -18.98 5.84
N ASN A 248 -21.97 -17.68 5.54
CA ASN A 248 -23.24 -16.95 5.38
C ASN A 248 -24.12 -17.58 4.28
N GLN A 249 -23.51 -18.14 3.24
CA GLN A 249 -24.22 -18.78 2.14
C GLN A 249 -24.94 -20.06 2.56
N LYS A 250 -24.32 -20.89 3.40
CA LYS A 250 -24.95 -22.11 3.91
C LYS A 250 -26.07 -21.80 4.89
N LEU A 251 -25.85 -20.82 5.77
CA LEU A 251 -26.86 -20.36 6.73
C LEU A 251 -28.10 -19.82 6.03
N PHE A 252 -27.94 -19.02 4.96
CA PHE A 252 -29.06 -18.50 4.19
C PHE A 252 -29.86 -19.59 3.47
N LYS A 253 -29.16 -20.58 2.89
CA LYS A 253 -29.82 -21.73 2.26
C LYS A 253 -30.64 -22.52 3.26
N GLU A 254 -30.09 -22.79 4.43
CA GLU A 254 -30.80 -23.53 5.47
C GLU A 254 -31.98 -22.74 6.05
N ALA A 255 -31.84 -21.43 6.24
CA ALA A 255 -32.97 -20.58 6.64
C ALA A 255 -34.11 -20.61 5.61
N LYS A 256 -33.79 -20.68 4.31
CA LYS A 256 -34.77 -20.83 3.23
C LYS A 256 -35.39 -22.23 3.16
N GLU A 257 -34.59 -23.28 3.42
CA GLU A 257 -35.06 -24.67 3.43
C GLU A 257 -35.97 -24.98 4.64
N LEU A 258 -35.71 -24.33 5.78
CA LEU A 258 -36.48 -24.46 7.02
C LEU A 258 -37.64 -23.45 7.11
N ASP A 259 -37.83 -22.62 6.09
CA ASP A 259 -38.87 -21.58 6.01
C ASP A 259 -38.93 -20.70 7.27
N ILE A 260 -37.75 -20.26 7.75
CA ILE A 260 -37.65 -19.46 8.97
C ILE A 260 -38.19 -18.04 8.70
N PRO A 261 -39.14 -17.53 9.52
CA PRO A 261 -39.68 -16.19 9.34
C PRO A 261 -38.60 -15.11 9.56
N LEU A 262 -38.74 -13.98 8.85
CA LEU A 262 -37.76 -12.88 8.84
C LEU A 262 -37.44 -12.35 10.25
N GLU A 263 -38.42 -12.38 11.15
CA GLU A 263 -38.30 -11.95 12.54
C GLU A 263 -37.38 -12.88 13.35
N GLU A 264 -37.32 -14.16 13.00
CA GLU A 264 -36.53 -15.16 13.72
C GLU A 264 -35.11 -15.30 13.17
N TRP A 265 -34.77 -14.62 12.07
CA TRP A 265 -33.45 -14.70 11.45
C TRP A 265 -32.34 -14.26 12.40
N TYR A 266 -32.56 -13.21 13.20
CA TYR A 266 -31.58 -12.77 14.18
C TYR A 266 -31.28 -13.87 15.21
N SER A 267 -32.32 -14.45 15.79
CA SER A 267 -32.22 -15.53 16.78
C SER A 267 -31.58 -16.78 16.20
N PHE A 268 -31.97 -17.18 14.99
CA PHE A 268 -31.38 -18.30 14.27
C PHE A 268 -29.88 -18.11 14.05
N ILE A 269 -29.48 -16.94 13.53
CA ILE A 269 -28.07 -16.65 13.26
C ILE A 269 -27.30 -16.55 14.58
N SER A 270 -27.82 -15.88 15.61
CA SER A 270 -27.16 -15.75 16.91
C SER A 270 -26.87 -17.11 17.56
N ASN A 271 -27.82 -18.05 17.49
CA ASN A 271 -27.63 -19.42 17.98
C ASN A 271 -26.48 -20.13 17.27
N GLN A 272 -26.29 -19.88 15.97
CA GLN A 272 -25.16 -20.45 15.21
C GLN A 272 -23.83 -19.78 15.53
N PHE A 273 -23.81 -18.52 16.00
CA PHE A 273 -22.60 -17.88 16.50
C PHE A 273 -22.19 -18.38 17.88
N GLU A 274 -23.16 -18.68 18.76
CA GLU A 274 -22.92 -19.20 20.11
C GLU A 274 -22.60 -20.69 20.11
N ASN A 275 -23.33 -21.48 19.32
CA ASN A 275 -23.15 -22.93 19.17
C ASN A 275 -23.12 -23.29 17.67
N PRO A 276 -21.97 -23.11 17.01
CA PRO A 276 -21.85 -23.33 15.58
C PRO A 276 -22.01 -24.80 15.22
N ASP A 277 -23.03 -25.14 14.43
CA ASP A 277 -23.15 -26.48 13.88
C ASP A 277 -21.97 -26.74 12.91
N PRO A 278 -21.23 -27.87 13.06
CA PRO A 278 -20.10 -28.23 12.21
C PRO A 278 -20.37 -28.14 10.71
N LYS A 279 -21.63 -28.30 10.26
CA LYS A 279 -22.00 -28.22 8.84
C LYS A 279 -21.79 -26.83 8.22
N PHE A 280 -21.84 -25.77 9.04
CA PHE A 280 -21.72 -24.38 8.60
C PHE A 280 -20.29 -23.83 8.64
N ILE A 281 -19.37 -24.53 9.31
CA ILE A 281 -17.99 -24.09 9.46
C ILE A 281 -17.24 -24.31 8.13
N GLU A 282 -16.70 -23.24 7.56
CA GLU A 282 -15.80 -23.35 6.41
C GLU A 282 -14.48 -24.00 6.83
N GLY A 283 -14.07 -25.01 6.06
CA GLY A 283 -12.81 -25.70 6.29
C GLY A 283 -11.61 -24.74 6.26
N LEU A 284 -10.50 -25.14 6.89
CA LEU A 284 -9.24 -24.40 6.81
C LEU A 284 -8.94 -24.03 5.35
N PRO A 285 -8.54 -22.77 5.05
CA PRO A 285 -8.23 -22.35 3.68
C PRO A 285 -7.18 -23.30 3.11
N ARG A 286 -7.59 -24.13 2.15
CA ARG A 286 -6.68 -25.04 1.45
C ARG A 286 -5.74 -24.17 0.65
N ARG A 287 -4.48 -24.07 1.09
CA ARG A 287 -3.40 -23.52 0.24
C ARG A 287 -3.40 -24.33 -1.05
N ASN A 288 -3.64 -23.67 -2.19
CA ASN A 288 -3.48 -24.26 -3.51
C ASN A 288 -2.01 -24.66 -3.72
N THR A 289 -1.61 -25.84 -3.25
CA THR A 289 -0.27 -26.40 -3.46
C THR A 289 -0.26 -27.24 -4.73
N ARG A 290 -0.47 -26.63 -5.90
CA ARG A 290 -0.18 -27.30 -7.19
C ARG A 290 0.22 -26.28 -8.26
N ILE A 291 1.53 -26.14 -8.47
CA ILE A 291 2.21 -26.18 -9.77
C ILE A 291 3.65 -26.65 -9.43
N LYS A 292 3.95 -27.93 -9.64
CA LYS A 292 5.34 -28.42 -9.73
C LYS A 292 5.76 -28.24 -11.18
N THR A 293 6.33 -27.10 -11.53
CA THR A 293 7.14 -27.02 -12.77
C THR A 293 8.44 -27.78 -12.50
N ARG A 294 8.67 -28.87 -13.23
CA ARG A 294 9.99 -29.51 -13.30
C ARG A 294 10.94 -28.50 -13.93
N GLN A 295 11.77 -27.83 -13.12
CA GLN A 295 12.89 -27.04 -13.62
C GLN A 295 14.01 -28.01 -13.98
N THR A 296 14.21 -28.25 -15.27
CA THR A 296 15.44 -28.81 -15.80
C THR A 296 16.53 -27.75 -15.69
N TYR A 297 17.58 -28.04 -14.92
CA TYR A 297 18.79 -27.23 -14.90
C TYR A 297 19.75 -27.78 -15.94
N GLU A 298 20.07 -27.01 -16.97
CA GLU A 298 21.26 -27.25 -17.77
C GLU A 298 22.47 -26.81 -16.95
N CYS A 299 23.33 -27.77 -16.64
CA CYS A 299 24.60 -27.53 -15.95
C CYS A 299 25.59 -27.04 -17.00
N ILE A 300 25.98 -25.76 -16.95
CA ILE A 300 27.13 -25.28 -17.72
C ILE A 300 28.36 -25.74 -16.94
N ILE A 301 29.05 -26.74 -17.48
CA ILE A 301 30.39 -27.14 -17.03
C ILE A 301 31.36 -26.20 -17.75
N GLU A 302 32.04 -25.33 -17.03
CA GLU A 302 33.20 -24.63 -17.56
C GLU A 302 34.38 -25.61 -17.57
N GLU A 303 34.85 -26.01 -18.75
CA GLU A 303 36.16 -26.64 -18.92
C GLU A 303 37.23 -25.61 -18.59
N ILE A 304 38.09 -25.94 -17.64
CA ILE A 304 39.31 -25.21 -17.33
C ILE A 304 40.35 -25.63 -18.39
N VAL A 305 40.81 -24.68 -19.21
CA VAL A 305 42.03 -24.78 -20.03
C VAL A 305 43.04 -23.78 -19.52
#